data_AF-A0A6S7HLJ6-F1
#
_entry.id   AF-A0A6S7HLJ6-F1
#
_cell.length_a   1.000
_cell.length_b   1.000
_cell.length_c   1.000
_cell.angle_alpha   90.00
_cell.angle_beta   90.00
_cell.angle_gamma   90.00
#
_symmetry.space_group_name_H-M   'P 1'
#
loop_
_entity.id
_entity.type
_entity.pdbx_description
1 polymer ?
#
loop_
_entity_poly.entity_id
_entity_poly.type
_entity_poly.pdbx_seq_one_letter_code
_entity_poly.pdbx_strand_id
1 'polypeptide(L)'
;MEDNNRAIGYILRGFMIGEIKVSTVIECKRRCVIGANCLSLNILTNADGSFVCQLNSERKESGVKEQFVSHGAGEYYGLKEKKLCEDNGKSCDSATPWHAFNQSYFKLVDSPVNFHDAMKFCRAEKGDLASISSEEEQRYLHKTFWENTGLFKWVGLNDIAEDGVYVWTDGSP
;
A
#
# COMPACT_ATOMS: atom_id res chain seq x y z
N MET A 1 16.39 -25.06 -2.63
CA MET A 1 15.23 -25.12 -3.56
C MET A 1 14.95 -23.70 -3.99
N GLU A 2 15.24 -23.36 -5.25
CA GLU A 2 14.93 -22.04 -5.79
C GLU A 2 13.42 -21.80 -5.72
N ASP A 3 12.99 -20.74 -5.05
CA ASP A 3 11.60 -20.32 -5.13
C ASP A 3 11.37 -19.82 -6.56
N ASN A 4 10.50 -20.49 -7.31
CA ASN A 4 10.21 -20.11 -8.70
C ASN A 4 9.74 -18.65 -8.84
N ASN A 5 9.41 -17.96 -7.75
CA ASN A 5 8.90 -16.60 -7.78
C ASN A 5 9.91 -15.54 -7.33
N ARG A 6 11.15 -15.92 -7.05
CA ARG A 6 12.22 -14.96 -6.70
C ARG A 6 13.53 -15.37 -7.35
N ALA A 7 14.25 -14.41 -7.93
CA ALA A 7 15.56 -14.67 -8.52
C ALA A 7 16.48 -13.46 -8.33
N ILE A 8 17.56 -13.67 -7.57
CA ILE A 8 18.59 -12.67 -7.32
C ILE A 8 19.56 -12.66 -8.50
N GLY A 9 19.96 -11.47 -8.94
CA GLY A 9 20.86 -11.30 -10.06
C GLY A 9 20.15 -11.39 -11.42
N TYR A 10 18.82 -11.32 -11.44
CA TYR A 10 18.00 -11.40 -12.66
C TYR A 10 16.87 -10.37 -12.64
N ILE A 11 16.45 -9.96 -13.83
CA ILE A 11 15.29 -9.08 -14.05
C ILE A 11 14.47 -9.56 -15.24
N LEU A 12 13.21 -9.14 -15.30
CA LEU A 12 12.34 -9.32 -16.46
C LEU A 12 12.30 -8.03 -17.29
N ARG A 13 12.58 -8.11 -18.59
CA ARG A 13 12.56 -6.99 -19.54
C ARG A 13 11.37 -7.07 -20.50
N GLY A 14 11.03 -5.96 -21.15
CA GLY A 14 9.99 -5.90 -22.19
C GLY A 14 8.55 -5.82 -21.69
N PHE A 15 8.33 -6.00 -20.39
CA PHE A 15 7.01 -5.97 -19.76
C PHE A 15 6.83 -4.88 -18.71
N MET A 16 7.78 -3.94 -18.62
CA MET A 16 7.71 -2.85 -17.65
C MET A 16 6.52 -1.94 -17.96
N ILE A 17 5.67 -1.74 -16.96
CA ILE A 17 4.51 -0.86 -17.01
C ILE A 17 4.65 0.37 -16.12
N GLY A 18 5.68 0.42 -15.28
CA GLY A 18 5.97 1.58 -14.45
C GLY A 18 7.28 1.43 -13.69
N GLU A 19 7.86 2.56 -13.30
CA GLU A 19 9.08 2.62 -12.51
C GLU A 19 8.88 3.60 -11.35
N ILE A 20 9.31 3.22 -10.14
CA ILE A 20 9.13 4.02 -8.93
C ILE A 20 10.38 3.91 -8.05
N LYS A 21 10.88 5.05 -7.57
CA LYS A 21 11.94 5.09 -6.56
C LYS A 21 11.34 4.98 -5.16
N VAL A 22 11.87 4.10 -4.33
CA VAL A 22 11.39 3.85 -2.97
C VAL A 22 12.56 3.70 -2.00
N SER A 23 12.31 3.90 -0.70
CA SER A 23 13.31 3.67 0.34
C SER A 23 13.32 2.25 0.89
N THR A 24 12.29 1.43 0.59
CA THR A 24 12.20 0.05 1.09
C THR A 24 11.67 -0.92 0.04
N VAL A 25 12.17 -2.16 0.07
CA VAL A 25 11.67 -3.27 -0.77
C VAL A 25 10.19 -3.58 -0.51
N ILE A 26 9.70 -3.33 0.71
CA ILE A 26 8.29 -3.54 1.07
C ILE A 26 7.39 -2.63 0.23
N GLU A 27 7.80 -1.38 0.02
CA GLU A 27 7.05 -0.45 -0.81
C GLU A 27 6.99 -0.93 -2.27
N CYS A 28 8.09 -1.45 -2.83
CA CYS A 28 8.08 -2.06 -4.17
C CYS A 28 7.01 -3.14 -4.31
N LYS A 29 6.96 -4.07 -3.34
CA LYS A 29 6.01 -5.19 -3.36
C LYS A 29 4.57 -4.70 -3.23
N ARG A 30 4.31 -3.75 -2.31
CA ARG A 30 2.98 -3.14 -2.13
C ARG A 30 2.47 -2.51 -3.41
N ARG A 31 3.30 -1.69 -4.09
CA ARG A 31 2.93 -1.02 -5.35
C ARG A 31 2.52 -2.02 -6.45
N CYS A 32 3.20 -3.15 -6.55
CA CYS A 32 2.83 -4.18 -7.52
C CYS A 32 1.54 -4.91 -7.13
N VAL A 33 1.34 -5.22 -5.85
CA VAL A 33 0.11 -5.89 -5.39
C VAL A 33 -1.13 -5.06 -5.72
N ILE A 34 -1.06 -3.73 -5.50
CA ILE A 34 -2.20 -2.82 -5.68
C ILE A 34 -2.40 -2.39 -7.14
N GLY A 35 -1.35 -2.36 -7.96
CA GLY A 35 -1.43 -1.84 -9.33
C GLY A 35 -2.11 -2.85 -10.23
N ALA A 36 -3.31 -2.55 -10.76
CA ALA A 36 -4.22 -3.48 -11.47
C ALA A 36 -3.57 -4.42 -12.50
N ASN A 37 -2.49 -4.00 -13.16
CA ASN A 37 -1.80 -4.79 -14.19
C ASN A 37 -0.42 -5.31 -13.79
N CYS A 38 0.05 -5.11 -12.56
CA CYS A 38 1.35 -5.64 -12.14
C CYS A 38 1.23 -7.12 -11.71
N LEU A 39 2.04 -7.98 -12.33
CA LEU A 39 2.14 -9.41 -12.06
C LEU A 39 3.51 -9.84 -11.50
N SER A 40 4.55 -9.04 -11.77
CA SER A 40 5.88 -9.21 -11.19
C SER A 40 6.57 -7.86 -11.09
N LEU A 41 7.74 -7.81 -10.44
CA LEU A 41 8.55 -6.61 -10.39
C LEU A 41 10.05 -6.94 -10.45
N ASN A 42 10.84 -5.98 -10.91
CA ASN A 42 12.27 -5.93 -10.70
C ASN A 42 12.58 -4.94 -9.58
N ILE A 43 13.46 -5.33 -8.66
CA ILE A 43 13.99 -4.47 -7.60
C ILE A 43 15.45 -4.20 -7.96
N LEU A 44 15.79 -2.95 -8.23
CA LEU A 44 17.16 -2.53 -8.47
C LEU A 44 17.68 -1.79 -7.24
N THR A 45 18.80 -2.23 -6.69
CA THR A 45 19.43 -1.58 -5.54
C THR A 45 20.42 -0.52 -6.00
N ASN A 46 20.24 0.71 -5.52
CA ASN A 46 21.18 1.81 -5.77
C ASN A 46 22.32 1.80 -4.73
N ALA A 47 23.44 2.45 -5.07
CA ALA A 47 24.61 2.53 -4.20
C ALA A 47 24.36 3.26 -2.87
N ASP A 48 23.35 4.14 -2.83
CA ASP A 48 22.91 4.86 -1.64
C ASP A 48 21.95 4.05 -0.73
N GLY A 49 21.65 2.80 -1.11
CA GLY A 49 20.73 1.93 -0.38
C GLY A 49 19.24 2.16 -0.71
N SER A 50 18.92 3.10 -1.59
CA SER A 50 17.56 3.24 -2.13
C SER A 50 17.27 2.17 -3.19
N PHE A 51 15.99 2.00 -3.54
CA PHE A 51 15.56 1.01 -4.53
C PHE A 51 14.80 1.66 -5.68
N VAL A 52 14.94 1.09 -6.88
CA VAL A 52 14.07 1.34 -8.02
C VAL A 52 13.23 0.10 -8.27
N CYS A 53 11.91 0.25 -8.19
CA CYS A 53 10.95 -0.80 -8.49
C CYS A 53 10.47 -0.64 -9.92
N GLN A 54 10.71 -1.63 -10.76
CA GLN A 54 10.12 -1.71 -12.09
C GLN A 54 8.97 -2.70 -12.06
N LEU A 55 7.74 -2.20 -12.20
CA LEU A 55 6.52 -3.00 -12.19
C LEU A 55 6.34 -3.64 -13.57
N ASN A 56 5.99 -4.93 -13.62
CA ASN A 56 5.85 -5.66 -14.87
C ASN A 56 4.45 -6.23 -15.05
N SER A 57 3.95 -6.24 -16.29
CA SER A 57 2.65 -6.83 -16.66
C SER A 57 2.63 -8.34 -16.78
N GLU A 58 3.80 -8.99 -16.71
CA GLU A 58 3.94 -10.43 -16.95
C GLU A 58 4.74 -11.11 -15.84
N ARG A 59 4.71 -12.45 -15.83
CA ARG A 59 5.58 -13.30 -15.00
C ARG A 59 6.66 -13.93 -15.87
N LYS A 60 7.73 -14.43 -15.24
CA LYS A 60 8.78 -15.23 -15.93
C LYS A 60 8.24 -16.44 -16.71
N GLU A 61 7.05 -16.91 -16.33
CA GLU A 61 6.40 -18.12 -16.87
C GLU A 61 5.68 -17.88 -18.20
N SER A 62 5.50 -16.63 -18.65
CA SER A 62 4.77 -16.26 -19.87
C SER A 62 5.48 -16.64 -21.19
N GLY A 63 6.37 -17.64 -21.18
CA GLY A 63 6.88 -18.30 -22.39
C GLY A 63 8.01 -17.57 -23.14
N VAL A 64 8.51 -16.42 -22.67
CA VAL A 64 9.59 -15.67 -23.35
C VAL A 64 10.89 -15.74 -22.56
N LYS A 65 11.64 -16.83 -22.71
CA LYS A 65 12.91 -17.06 -22.00
C LYS A 65 13.96 -15.97 -22.23
N GLU A 66 13.93 -15.29 -23.38
CA GLU A 66 14.92 -14.27 -23.76
C GLU A 66 14.78 -12.94 -23.00
N GLN A 67 13.66 -12.72 -22.32
CA GLN A 67 13.39 -11.49 -21.58
C GLN A 67 13.76 -11.57 -20.11
N PHE A 68 14.07 -12.77 -19.61
CA PHE A 68 14.56 -12.98 -18.25
C PHE A 68 16.09 -13.03 -18.25
N VAL A 69 16.71 -11.89 -17.91
CA VAL A 69 18.14 -11.64 -18.15
C VAL A 69 18.89 -11.40 -16.85
N SER A 70 20.20 -11.69 -16.84
CA SER A 70 21.06 -11.41 -15.71
C SER A 70 21.26 -9.90 -15.49
N HIS A 71 21.31 -9.49 -14.24
CA HIS A 71 21.51 -8.12 -13.81
C HIS A 71 22.06 -8.08 -12.37
N GLY A 72 23.34 -7.71 -12.21
CA GLY A 72 24.06 -7.85 -10.94
C GLY A 72 23.46 -7.08 -9.75
N ALA A 73 22.77 -5.97 -9.99
CA ALA A 73 22.08 -5.18 -8.97
C ALA A 73 20.56 -5.44 -8.90
N GLY A 74 20.07 -6.42 -9.66
CA GLY A 74 18.64 -6.67 -9.86
C GLY A 74 18.15 -7.93 -9.15
N GLU A 75 16.95 -7.85 -8.60
CA GLU A 75 16.21 -8.99 -8.08
C GLU A 75 14.81 -9.04 -8.70
N TYR A 76 14.45 -10.17 -9.29
CA TYR A 76 13.11 -10.42 -9.83
C TYR A 76 12.20 -11.01 -8.74
N TYR A 77 10.95 -10.54 -8.71
CA TYR A 77 9.91 -11.07 -7.84
C TYR A 77 8.58 -11.24 -8.59
N GLY A 78 8.09 -12.47 -8.70
CA GLY A 78 6.79 -12.82 -9.25
C GLY A 78 5.71 -12.92 -8.17
N LEU A 79 4.51 -12.42 -8.43
CA LEU A 79 3.37 -12.58 -7.53
C LEU A 79 2.68 -13.93 -7.83
N LYS A 80 2.67 -14.88 -6.89
CA LYS A 80 2.11 -16.25 -7.07
C LYS A 80 0.62 -16.21 -7.42
N GLU A 81 -0.15 -15.40 -6.72
CA GLU A 81 -1.56 -15.13 -6.98
C GLU A 81 -1.80 -13.67 -6.69
N LYS A 82 -2.26 -12.92 -7.70
CA LYS A 82 -2.77 -11.59 -7.45
C LYS A 82 -4.21 -11.77 -7.00
N LYS A 83 -4.42 -11.86 -5.68
CA LYS A 83 -5.74 -11.54 -5.14
C LYS A 83 -5.93 -10.06 -5.44
N LEU A 84 -6.59 -9.75 -6.57
CA LEU A 84 -7.16 -8.42 -6.77
C LEU A 84 -7.93 -8.10 -5.49
N CYS A 85 -7.84 -6.86 -5.03
CA CYS A 85 -8.83 -6.35 -4.09
C CYS A 85 -10.18 -6.55 -4.76
N GLU A 86 -10.90 -7.63 -4.45
CA GLU A 86 -12.27 -7.77 -4.91
C GLU A 86 -13.05 -6.68 -4.19
N ASP A 87 -13.68 -5.79 -4.96
CA ASP A 87 -14.77 -4.94 -4.50
C ASP A 87 -15.72 -5.84 -3.70
N ASN A 88 -15.67 -5.72 -2.36
CA ASN A 88 -16.51 -6.33 -1.31
C ASN A 88 -15.76 -6.65 0.01
N GLY A 89 -14.66 -5.95 0.31
CA GLY A 89 -14.23 -5.79 1.71
C GLY A 89 -13.60 -7.03 2.36
N LYS A 90 -12.78 -7.79 1.62
CA LYS A 90 -11.83 -8.73 2.22
C LYS A 90 -10.41 -8.38 1.81
N SER A 91 -9.65 -7.86 2.77
CA SER A 91 -8.27 -7.38 2.62
C SER A 91 -7.32 -8.42 2.03
N CYS A 92 -6.44 -7.94 1.15
CA CYS A 92 -5.19 -8.60 0.77
C CYS A 92 -4.37 -8.91 2.04
N ASP A 93 -3.79 -10.12 2.08
CA ASP A 93 -2.90 -10.70 3.10
C ASP A 93 -2.86 -10.06 4.50
N SER A 94 -3.22 -10.87 5.49
CA SER A 94 -3.18 -10.69 6.95
C SER A 94 -1.82 -10.31 7.57
N ALA A 95 -0.87 -9.80 6.78
CA ALA A 95 0.48 -9.43 7.23
C ALA A 95 0.66 -7.93 7.48
N THR A 96 -0.32 -7.07 7.12
CA THR A 96 -0.25 -5.63 7.44
C THR A 96 -1.48 -5.13 8.16
N PRO A 97 -1.35 -4.22 9.14
CA PRO A 97 -2.48 -3.62 9.84
C PRO A 97 -3.22 -2.56 8.99
N TRP A 98 -2.92 -2.47 7.69
CA TRP A 98 -3.51 -1.49 6.78
C TRP A 98 -4.63 -2.13 5.97
N HIS A 99 -5.75 -1.43 5.88
CA HIS A 99 -6.98 -1.81 5.23
C HIS A 99 -7.22 -0.88 4.05
N ALA A 100 -7.22 -1.43 2.83
CA ALA A 100 -7.47 -0.65 1.63
C ALA A 100 -8.97 -0.49 1.36
N PHE A 101 -9.38 0.71 1.00
CA PHE A 101 -10.72 1.00 0.47
C PHE A 101 -10.62 2.13 -0.56
N ASN A 102 -11.12 1.89 -1.77
CA ASN A 102 -10.91 2.75 -2.93
C ASN A 102 -9.42 3.09 -3.14
N GLN A 103 -9.09 4.39 -3.19
CA GLN A 103 -7.72 4.89 -3.40
C GLN A 103 -6.99 5.20 -2.09
N SER A 104 -7.60 4.85 -0.94
CA SER A 104 -7.11 5.17 0.41
C SER A 104 -6.75 3.92 1.21
N TYR A 105 -5.90 4.11 2.22
CA TYR A 105 -5.47 3.06 3.15
C TYR A 105 -5.70 3.52 4.59
N PHE A 106 -6.37 2.68 5.37
CA PHE A 106 -6.76 2.97 6.73
C PHE A 106 -6.08 2.01 7.70
N LYS A 107 -5.75 2.49 8.88
CA LYS A 107 -5.20 1.67 9.96
C LYS A 107 -5.80 2.14 11.26
N LEU A 108 -6.28 1.20 12.07
CA LEU A 108 -6.66 1.51 13.45
C LEU A 108 -5.41 1.58 14.32
N VAL A 109 -5.27 2.69 15.04
CA VAL A 109 -4.27 2.83 16.10
C VAL A 109 -4.98 2.54 17.42
N ASP A 110 -4.76 1.34 17.95
CA ASP A 110 -5.40 0.87 19.19
C ASP A 110 -4.66 1.40 20.43
N SER A 111 -4.70 2.72 20.61
CA SER A 111 -4.13 3.41 21.76
C SER A 111 -5.06 4.55 22.19
N PRO A 112 -5.50 4.58 23.46
CA PRO A 112 -6.38 5.63 23.97
C PRO A 112 -5.58 6.92 24.18
N VAL A 113 -5.67 7.84 23.22
CA VAL A 113 -4.99 9.14 23.25
C VAL A 113 -5.96 10.28 22.91
N ASN A 114 -5.58 11.51 23.23
CA ASN A 114 -6.33 12.69 22.81
C ASN A 114 -6.19 12.93 21.28
N PHE A 115 -7.04 13.79 20.72
CA PHE A 115 -7.06 14.12 19.29
C PHE A 115 -5.69 14.57 18.75
N HIS A 116 -5.00 15.45 19.47
CA HIS A 116 -3.72 16.00 19.02
C HIS A 116 -2.62 14.93 18.94
N ASP A 117 -2.56 14.06 19.95
CA ASP A 117 -1.62 12.94 19.97
C ASP A 117 -1.95 11.89 18.92
N ALA A 118 -3.24 11.62 18.66
CA ALA A 118 -3.67 10.75 17.57
C ALA A 118 -3.21 11.28 16.20
N MET A 119 -3.45 12.57 15.92
CA MET A 119 -3.00 13.24 14.70
C MET A 119 -1.48 13.18 14.55
N LYS A 120 -0.73 13.47 15.62
CA LYS A 120 0.73 13.39 15.62
C LYS A 120 1.24 11.98 15.32
N PHE A 121 0.58 10.95 15.88
CA PHE A 121 0.93 9.56 15.62
C PHE A 121 0.71 9.19 14.14
N CYS A 122 -0.47 9.52 13.58
CA CYS A 122 -0.79 9.24 12.18
C CYS A 122 0.22 9.92 11.23
N ARG A 123 0.60 11.18 11.51
CA ARG A 123 1.61 11.92 10.73
C ARG A 123 3.02 11.34 10.84
N ALA A 124 3.38 10.79 12.00
CA ALA A 124 4.65 10.06 12.15
C ALA A 124 4.70 8.79 11.27
N GLU A 125 3.56 8.16 11.03
CA GLU A 125 3.42 7.01 10.11
C GLU A 125 3.18 7.40 8.64
N LYS A 126 3.43 8.67 8.26
CA LYS A 126 3.25 9.19 6.88
C LYS A 126 1.81 9.17 6.38
N GLY A 127 0.84 9.18 7.30
CA GLY A 127 -0.59 9.40 7.02
C GLY A 127 -1.12 10.63 7.78
N ASP A 128 -2.43 10.69 7.96
CA ASP A 128 -3.13 11.64 8.85
C ASP A 128 -4.34 10.93 9.48
N LEU A 129 -5.09 11.58 10.36
CA LEU A 129 -6.39 11.09 10.79
C LEU A 129 -7.32 10.98 9.57
N ALA A 130 -8.14 9.93 9.53
CA ALA A 130 -8.96 9.63 8.37
C ALA A 130 -9.96 10.77 8.07
N SER A 131 -9.95 11.26 6.82
CA SER A 131 -11.09 11.91 6.20
C SER A 131 -12.13 10.88 5.78
N ILE A 132 -13.39 11.29 5.62
CA ILE A 132 -14.46 10.42 5.13
C ILE A 132 -15.17 11.14 4.00
N SER A 133 -15.02 10.64 2.78
CA SER A 133 -15.44 11.32 1.55
C SER A 133 -16.74 10.78 0.95
N SER A 134 -17.22 9.63 1.41
CA SER A 134 -18.47 9.03 0.93
C SER A 134 -19.20 8.19 1.99
N GLU A 135 -20.49 7.92 1.74
CA GLU A 135 -21.29 7.04 2.59
C GLU A 135 -20.74 5.61 2.62
N GLU A 136 -20.22 5.12 1.49
CA GLU A 136 -19.61 3.80 1.38
C GLU A 136 -18.32 3.71 2.22
N GLU A 137 -17.52 4.78 2.23
CA GLU A 137 -16.33 4.88 3.07
C GLU A 137 -16.69 4.88 4.56
N GLN A 138 -17.68 5.69 4.96
CA GLN A 138 -18.23 5.69 6.32
C GLN A 138 -18.68 4.28 6.73
N ARG A 139 -19.42 3.59 5.87
CA ARG A 139 -19.95 2.24 6.13
C ARG A 139 -18.82 1.21 6.23
N TYR A 140 -17.81 1.33 5.37
CA TYR A 140 -16.62 0.48 5.40
C TYR A 140 -15.84 0.63 6.71
N LEU A 141 -15.52 1.87 7.10
CA LEU A 141 -14.80 2.15 8.34
C LEU A 141 -15.59 1.67 9.57
N HIS A 142 -16.92 1.85 9.55
CA HIS A 142 -17.78 1.37 10.62
C HIS A 142 -17.70 -0.13 10.81
N LYS A 143 -17.91 -0.89 9.74
CA LYS A 143 -17.86 -2.35 9.76
C LYS A 143 -16.46 -2.89 10.13
N THR A 144 -15.42 -2.19 9.72
CA THR A 144 -14.03 -2.66 9.87
C THR A 144 -13.44 -2.31 11.23
N PHE A 145 -13.74 -1.13 11.78
CA PHE A 145 -13.04 -0.58 12.96
C PHE A 145 -13.93 -0.18 14.13
N TRP A 146 -15.23 0.07 13.92
CA TRP A 146 -16.13 0.58 14.96
C TRP A 146 -17.07 -0.49 15.52
N GLU A 147 -17.56 -1.37 14.67
CA GLU A 147 -18.53 -2.40 15.05
C GLU A 147 -18.03 -3.26 16.22
N ASN A 148 -18.89 -3.51 17.21
CA ASN A 148 -18.66 -4.41 18.36
C ASN A 148 -17.50 -4.03 19.32
N THR A 149 -16.98 -2.81 19.24
CA THR A 149 -15.88 -2.36 20.13
C THR A 149 -16.32 -1.48 21.29
N GLY A 150 -17.47 -0.79 21.17
CA GLY A 150 -17.99 0.12 22.21
C GLY A 150 -17.15 1.39 22.48
N LEU A 151 -16.09 1.63 21.69
CA LEU A 151 -15.18 2.77 21.87
C LEU A 151 -15.41 3.84 20.78
N PHE A 152 -15.13 5.11 21.08
CA PHE A 152 -15.06 6.17 20.08
C PHE A 152 -13.68 6.22 19.44
N LYS A 153 -13.59 6.55 18.15
CA LYS A 153 -12.35 6.63 17.38
C LYS A 153 -12.22 8.02 16.81
N TRP A 154 -11.01 8.55 16.84
CA TRP A 154 -10.72 9.82 16.19
C TRP A 154 -10.75 9.68 14.66
N VAL A 155 -11.35 10.69 14.03
CA VAL A 155 -11.28 10.99 12.60
C VAL A 155 -10.78 12.43 12.46
N GLY A 156 -10.42 12.86 11.25
CA GLY A 156 -9.75 14.15 11.05
C GLY A 156 -10.66 15.39 11.11
N LEU A 157 -11.98 15.23 11.24
CA LEU A 157 -12.91 16.36 11.19
C LEU A 157 -12.78 17.19 12.47
N ASN A 158 -12.54 18.49 12.33
CA ASN A 158 -12.33 19.39 13.46
C ASN A 158 -12.67 20.85 13.11
N ASP A 159 -12.92 21.66 14.14
CA ASP A 159 -13.19 23.10 14.09
C ASP A 159 -12.16 23.90 14.91
N ILE A 160 -10.95 23.34 15.09
CA ILE A 160 -9.91 23.91 15.98
C ILE A 160 -9.46 25.30 15.50
N ALA A 161 -9.43 25.51 14.19
CA ALA A 161 -9.01 26.78 13.59
C ALA A 161 -10.06 27.88 13.75
N GLU A 162 -11.34 27.54 13.60
CA GLU A 162 -12.47 28.46 13.67
C GLU A 162 -13.73 27.69 14.11
N ASP A 163 -14.32 28.11 15.23
CA ASP A 163 -15.50 27.48 15.82
C ASP A 163 -16.68 27.49 14.84
N GLY A 164 -17.30 26.32 14.65
CA GLY A 164 -18.38 26.13 13.66
C GLY A 164 -17.94 25.95 12.21
N VAL A 165 -16.64 26.03 11.90
CA VAL A 165 -16.08 25.75 10.57
C VAL A 165 -15.28 24.46 10.59
N TYR A 166 -15.91 23.37 10.11
CA TYR A 166 -15.31 22.04 10.11
C TYR A 166 -14.40 21.81 8.90
N VAL A 167 -13.20 21.33 9.16
CA VAL A 167 -12.20 20.96 8.14
C VAL A 167 -11.54 19.63 8.49
N TRP A 168 -11.04 18.93 7.48
CA TRP A 168 -10.24 17.72 7.67
C TRP A 168 -8.76 18.05 7.94
N THR A 169 -8.10 17.31 8.83
CA THR A 169 -6.67 17.53 9.16
C THR A 169 -5.71 17.28 8.00
N ASP A 170 -6.12 16.47 7.03
CA ASP A 170 -5.36 16.15 5.82
C ASP A 170 -5.58 17.13 4.66
N GLY A 171 -6.51 18.09 4.83
CA GLY A 171 -6.88 19.08 3.81
C GLY A 171 -7.88 18.57 2.76
N SER A 172 -8.49 17.41 2.98
CA SER A 172 -9.59 16.92 2.14
C SER A 172 -10.78 17.90 2.13
N PRO A 173 -11.50 18.02 1.00
CA PRO A 173 -12.64 18.93 0.84
C PRO A 173 -13.92 18.43 1.54
#